data_AF-A0A368BQ16-F1
#
_entry.id   AF-A0A368BQ16-F1
#
_cell.length_a   1.000
_cell.length_b   1.000
_cell.length_c   1.000
_cell.angle_alpha   90.00
_cell.angle_beta   90.00
_cell.angle_gamma   90.00
#
_symmetry.space_group_name_H-M   'P 1'
#
loop_
_entity.id
_entity.type
_entity.pdbx_description
1 polymer ?
#
loop_
_entity_poly.entity_id
_entity_poly.type
_entity_poly.pdbx_seq_one_letter_code
_entity_poly.pdbx_strand_id
1 'polypeptide(L)'
;MQILKYPIFLIAAAAITATLVAPITSISNLIWLGMSEMQPNLFIWLKVILFDLFSLGLPLIFVFAIGFAIAFSVAALIAKLFNVKNAHLYGLAGGVAVGVALILMVELLFKTHPIAGNRTLFGQILHIAAGYIGGLSYFNLIQKDFTIKSIIRFLACLPLILILSITTSWIFDPATAAESFGFNFSEISDLGRNTLIRDMTAFFMANAIFYLLGIITLNPTWFFASGTIYASAFVFNLMAINFYGTSQNEALIAEAIFTFCSFGLGFWLFRRGTV
;
A
#
# COMPACT_ATOMS: atom_id res chain seq x y z
N MET A 1 -5.97 24.03 -3.86
CA MET A 1 -4.78 23.22 -3.48
C MET A 1 -4.65 23.03 -1.97
N GLN A 2 -4.69 24.07 -1.14
CA GLN A 2 -4.55 23.92 0.32
C GLN A 2 -5.62 23.01 0.97
N ILE A 3 -6.83 22.95 0.42
CA ILE A 3 -7.90 22.04 0.92
C ILE A 3 -7.46 20.56 0.86
N LEU A 4 -6.66 20.17 -0.13
CA LEU A 4 -6.17 18.78 -0.27
C LEU A 4 -5.01 18.46 0.66
N LYS A 5 -4.37 19.46 1.28
CA LYS A 5 -3.18 19.29 2.13
C LYS A 5 -3.47 18.36 3.31
N TYR A 6 -4.47 18.69 4.11
CA TYR A 6 -4.77 17.98 5.34
C TYR A 6 -5.29 16.56 5.09
N PRO A 7 -6.25 16.32 4.16
CA PRO A 7 -6.70 14.96 3.86
C PRO A 7 -5.58 14.06 3.33
N ILE A 8 -4.73 14.55 2.42
CA ILE A 8 -3.62 13.75 1.88
C ILE A 8 -2.60 13.41 2.96
N PHE A 9 -2.23 14.37 3.80
CA PHE A 9 -1.28 14.11 4.89
C PHE A 9 -1.86 13.21 5.97
N LEU A 10 -3.18 13.26 6.19
CA LEU A 10 -3.88 12.34 7.07
C LEU A 10 -3.84 10.91 6.53
N ILE A 11 -4.12 10.71 5.24
CA ILE A 11 -4.01 9.40 4.59
C ILE A 11 -2.55 8.91 4.62
N ALA A 12 -1.57 9.78 4.38
CA ALA A 12 -0.17 9.43 4.48
C ALA A 12 0.23 8.99 5.90
N ALA A 13 -0.26 9.68 6.94
CA ALA A 13 -0.03 9.29 8.32
C ALA A 13 -0.69 7.93 8.65
N ALA A 14 -1.92 7.71 8.19
CA ALA A 14 -2.61 6.43 8.32
C ALA A 14 -1.86 5.30 7.61
N ALA A 15 -1.31 5.56 6.41
CA ALA A 15 -0.48 4.62 5.67
C ALA A 15 0.79 4.26 6.44
N ILE A 16 1.51 5.24 7.00
CA ILE A 16 2.69 4.99 7.84
C ILE A 16 2.32 4.09 9.03
N THR A 17 1.23 4.40 9.73
CA THR A 17 0.78 3.57 10.86
C THR A 17 0.41 2.16 10.41
N ALA A 18 -0.32 2.00 9.30
CA ALA A 18 -0.68 0.68 8.77
C ALA A 18 0.55 -0.15 8.38
N THR A 19 1.56 0.47 7.76
CA THR A 19 2.84 -0.18 7.41
C THR A 19 3.60 -0.66 8.63
N LEU A 20 3.47 0.00 9.77
CA LEU A 20 4.09 -0.43 11.03
C LEU A 20 3.24 -1.51 11.75
N VAL A 21 1.91 -1.39 11.71
CA VAL A 21 0.97 -2.29 12.37
C VAL A 21 0.91 -3.68 11.72
N ALA A 22 0.88 -3.75 10.39
CA ALA A 22 0.76 -5.04 9.70
C ALA A 22 1.89 -6.01 10.07
N PRO A 23 3.19 -5.64 10.03
CA PRO A 23 4.27 -6.52 10.47
C PRO A 23 4.20 -6.93 11.95
N ILE A 24 3.74 -6.06 12.86
CA ILE A 24 3.56 -6.43 14.29
C ILE A 24 2.61 -7.61 14.40
N THR A 25 1.55 -7.60 13.60
CA THR A 25 0.54 -8.65 13.55
C THR A 25 1.10 -9.94 12.95
N SER A 26 1.75 -9.85 11.79
CA SER A 26 2.35 -10.98 11.09
C SER A 26 3.42 -11.67 11.94
N ILE A 27 4.32 -10.89 12.55
CA ILE A 27 5.38 -11.40 13.43
C ILE A 27 4.77 -12.07 14.66
N SER A 28 3.73 -11.48 15.27
CA SER A 28 3.05 -12.11 16.41
C SER A 28 2.43 -13.46 16.03
N ASN A 29 1.85 -13.59 14.83
CA ASN A 29 1.33 -14.86 14.31
C ASN A 29 2.45 -15.87 14.05
N LEU A 30 3.55 -15.45 13.43
CA LEU A 30 4.69 -16.32 13.10
C LEU A 30 5.42 -16.83 14.34
N ILE A 31 5.56 -15.98 15.38
CA ILE A 31 6.10 -16.41 16.67
C ILE A 31 5.17 -17.45 17.31
N TRP A 32 3.86 -17.22 17.29
CA TRP A 32 2.89 -18.19 17.81
C TRP A 32 2.95 -19.53 17.06
N LEU A 33 3.03 -19.49 15.73
CA LEU A 33 3.22 -20.69 14.89
C LEU A 33 4.56 -21.39 15.18
N GLY A 34 5.66 -20.66 15.34
CA GLY A 34 6.97 -21.23 15.64
C GLY A 34 7.07 -21.90 17.02
N MET A 35 6.16 -21.58 17.93
CA MET A 35 6.00 -22.28 19.22
C MET A 35 5.16 -23.57 19.10
N SER A 36 4.52 -23.80 17.94
CA SER A 36 3.78 -25.04 17.62
C SER A 36 4.67 -26.05 16.88
N GLU A 37 4.12 -27.22 16.56
CA GLU A 37 4.83 -28.27 15.81
C GLU A 37 5.25 -27.83 14.39
N MET A 38 4.70 -26.73 13.87
CA MET A 38 5.02 -26.19 12.56
C MET A 38 6.01 -25.03 12.67
N GLN A 39 7.31 -25.28 12.44
CA GLN A 39 8.32 -24.22 12.40
C GLN A 39 8.40 -23.55 11.01
N PRO A 40 7.98 -22.28 10.87
CA PRO A 40 8.02 -21.60 9.59
C PRO A 40 9.46 -21.23 9.20
N ASN A 41 9.86 -21.57 7.97
CA ASN A 41 11.14 -21.16 7.40
C ASN A 41 11.14 -19.68 6.96
N LEU A 42 12.31 -19.15 6.62
CA LEU A 42 12.48 -17.75 6.21
C LEU A 42 11.56 -17.33 5.04
N PHE A 43 11.29 -18.23 4.10
CA PHE A 43 10.40 -17.94 2.97
C PHE A 43 8.96 -17.69 3.43
N ILE A 44 8.46 -18.51 4.37
CA ILE A 44 7.13 -18.31 4.98
C ILE A 44 7.09 -17.00 5.76
N TRP A 45 8.14 -16.67 6.51
CA TRP A 45 8.22 -15.38 7.22
C TRP A 45 8.09 -14.19 6.27
N LEU A 46 8.88 -14.19 5.19
CA LEU A 46 8.84 -13.12 4.19
C LEU A 46 7.49 -13.05 3.48
N LYS A 47 6.93 -14.21 3.09
CA LYS A 47 5.60 -14.31 2.48
C LYS A 47 4.55 -13.66 3.36
N VAL A 48 4.42 -14.08 4.63
CA VAL A 48 3.36 -13.61 5.52
C VAL A 48 3.50 -12.11 5.79
N ILE A 49 4.71 -11.63 6.11
CA ILE A 49 4.92 -10.20 6.40
C ILE A 49 4.60 -9.32 5.18
N LEU A 50 5.08 -9.69 3.99
CA LEU A 50 4.88 -8.87 2.79
C LEU A 50 3.45 -8.97 2.25
N PHE A 51 2.83 -10.15 2.34
CA PHE A 51 1.45 -10.33 1.90
C PHE A 51 0.47 -9.59 2.81
N ASP A 52 0.64 -9.70 4.14
CA ASP A 52 -0.18 -8.97 5.12
C ASP A 52 -0.03 -7.45 5.00
N LEU A 53 1.13 -6.96 4.56
CA LEU A 53 1.33 -5.53 4.32
C LEU A 53 0.32 -4.96 3.31
N PHE A 54 -0.09 -5.77 2.32
CA PHE A 54 -1.10 -5.37 1.35
C PHE A 54 -2.50 -5.83 1.76
N SER A 55 -2.68 -7.10 2.12
CA SER A 55 -4.00 -7.67 2.40
C SER A 55 -4.63 -7.09 3.67
N LEU A 56 -3.84 -6.92 4.74
CA LEU A 56 -4.27 -6.33 6.01
C LEU A 56 -3.95 -4.83 6.08
N GLY A 57 -2.79 -4.42 5.57
CA GLY A 57 -2.38 -3.02 5.62
C GLY A 57 -3.33 -2.09 4.87
N LEU A 58 -3.82 -2.44 3.67
CA LEU A 58 -4.76 -1.60 2.92
C LEU A 58 -6.05 -1.30 3.68
N PRO A 59 -6.79 -2.29 4.21
CA PRO A 59 -7.93 -2.03 5.09
C PRO A 59 -7.60 -1.14 6.30
N LEU A 60 -6.44 -1.35 6.92
CA LEU A 60 -6.02 -0.57 8.08
C LEU A 60 -5.78 0.91 7.77
N ILE A 61 -5.35 1.27 6.54
CA ILE A 61 -5.23 2.66 6.13
C ILE A 61 -6.58 3.38 6.27
N PHE A 62 -7.68 2.75 5.85
CA PHE A 62 -9.01 3.34 5.95
C PHE A 62 -9.48 3.46 7.40
N VAL A 63 -9.32 2.40 8.19
CA VAL A 63 -9.68 2.38 9.62
C VAL A 63 -8.94 3.48 10.38
N PHE A 64 -7.61 3.58 10.19
CA PHE A 64 -6.80 4.59 10.85
C PHE A 64 -7.06 5.99 10.32
N ALA A 65 -7.34 6.18 9.02
CA ALA A 65 -7.70 7.49 8.49
C ALA A 65 -8.96 8.04 9.17
N ILE A 66 -9.99 7.21 9.37
CA ILE A 66 -11.22 7.62 10.07
C ILE A 66 -10.91 8.00 11.52
N GLY A 67 -10.20 7.15 12.25
CA GLY A 67 -9.81 7.41 13.64
C GLY A 67 -8.95 8.67 13.78
N PHE A 68 -7.99 8.86 12.89
CA PHE A 68 -7.11 10.02 12.86
C PHE A 68 -7.86 11.30 12.49
N ALA A 69 -8.87 11.25 11.62
CA ALA A 69 -9.67 12.43 11.29
C ALA A 69 -10.33 13.02 12.54
N ILE A 70 -10.88 12.17 13.41
CA ILE A 70 -11.48 12.58 14.67
C ILE A 70 -10.39 13.05 15.64
N ALA A 71 -9.40 12.20 15.90
CA ALA A 71 -8.38 12.45 16.91
C ALA A 71 -7.52 13.69 16.61
N PHE A 72 -7.12 13.90 15.35
CA PHE A 72 -6.33 15.06 14.94
C PHE A 72 -7.16 16.34 14.89
N SER A 73 -8.47 16.26 14.64
CA SER A 73 -9.36 17.42 14.76
C SER A 73 -9.47 17.89 16.22
N VAL A 74 -9.61 16.93 17.16
CA VAL A 74 -9.59 17.23 18.60
C VAL A 74 -8.23 17.79 19.03
N ALA A 75 -7.13 17.18 18.58
CA ALA A 75 -5.78 17.68 18.85
C ALA A 75 -5.58 19.11 18.32
N ALA A 76 -6.07 19.41 17.13
CA ALA A 76 -6.01 20.76 16.55
C ALA A 76 -6.81 21.77 17.38
N LEU A 77 -7.99 21.38 17.89
CA LEU A 77 -8.80 22.23 18.76
C LEU A 77 -8.08 22.51 20.08
N ILE A 78 -7.53 21.48 20.74
CA ILE A 78 -6.74 21.61 21.98
C ILE A 78 -5.53 22.52 21.75
N ALA A 79 -4.77 22.29 20.67
CA ALA A 79 -3.63 23.12 20.31
C ALA A 79 -4.00 24.61 20.19
N LYS A 80 -5.18 24.90 19.61
CA LYS A 80 -5.70 26.26 19.47
C LYS A 80 -6.16 26.85 20.79
N LEU A 81 -6.93 26.11 21.59
CA LEU A 81 -7.50 26.59 22.85
C LEU A 81 -6.43 26.88 23.91
N PHE A 82 -5.40 26.03 23.99
CA PHE A 82 -4.33 26.14 24.99
C PHE A 82 -3.03 26.72 24.44
N ASN A 83 -3.03 27.19 23.18
CA ASN A 83 -1.86 27.73 22.48
C ASN A 83 -0.63 26.79 22.51
N VAL A 84 -0.86 25.48 22.40
CA VAL A 84 0.20 24.45 22.45
C VAL A 84 0.64 24.09 21.03
N LYS A 85 1.93 24.26 20.74
CA LYS A 85 2.55 23.85 19.46
C LYS A 85 3.54 22.71 19.69
N ASN A 86 3.02 21.55 20.07
CA ASN A 86 3.84 20.38 20.41
C ASN A 86 3.50 19.19 19.49
N ALA A 87 4.52 18.62 18.82
CA ALA A 87 4.37 17.44 17.98
C ALA A 87 3.77 16.26 18.74
N HIS A 88 4.13 16.13 20.01
CA HIS A 88 3.68 15.05 20.89
C HIS A 88 2.17 15.09 21.15
N LEU A 89 1.49 16.23 20.96
CA LEU A 89 0.02 16.29 21.06
C LEU A 89 -0.63 15.44 19.96
N TYR A 90 -0.15 15.56 18.72
CA TYR A 90 -0.64 14.74 17.61
C TYR A 90 -0.16 13.30 17.73
N GLY A 91 1.06 13.07 18.23
CA GLY A 91 1.54 11.74 18.57
C GLY A 91 0.61 11.03 19.55
N LEU A 92 0.32 11.66 20.70
CA LEU A 92 -0.59 11.09 21.71
C LEU A 92 -1.99 10.86 21.12
N ALA A 93 -2.52 11.82 20.35
CA ALA A 93 -3.80 11.65 19.68
C ALA A 93 -3.81 10.43 18.73
N GLY A 94 -2.73 10.22 17.97
CA GLY A 94 -2.58 9.07 17.08
C GLY A 94 -2.48 7.74 17.85
N GLY A 95 -1.72 7.70 18.94
CA GLY A 95 -1.62 6.54 19.80
C GLY A 95 -2.96 6.18 20.45
N VAL A 96 -3.68 7.19 20.97
CA VAL A 96 -5.04 7.01 21.52
C VAL A 96 -6.01 6.52 20.45
N ALA A 97 -5.97 7.09 19.24
CA ALA A 97 -6.84 6.66 18.14
C ALA A 97 -6.64 5.17 17.79
N VAL A 98 -5.39 4.72 17.71
CA VAL A 98 -5.09 3.29 17.47
C VAL A 98 -5.51 2.43 18.64
N GLY A 99 -5.24 2.84 19.89
CA GLY A 99 -5.68 2.10 21.08
C GLY A 99 -7.20 1.94 21.15
N VAL A 100 -7.95 3.01 20.87
CA VAL A 100 -9.41 2.98 20.79
C VAL A 100 -9.87 2.08 19.64
N ALA A 101 -9.23 2.15 18.47
CA ALA A 101 -9.56 1.26 17.35
C ALA A 101 -9.36 -0.22 17.70
N LEU A 102 -8.29 -0.57 18.42
CA LEU A 102 -8.05 -1.94 18.88
C LEU A 102 -9.12 -2.42 19.87
N ILE A 103 -9.55 -1.56 20.81
CA ILE A 103 -10.61 -1.90 21.77
C ILE A 103 -11.95 -2.06 21.04
N LEU A 104 -12.33 -1.11 20.19
CA LEU A 104 -13.60 -1.17 19.45
C LEU A 104 -13.65 -2.38 18.51
N MET A 105 -12.53 -2.74 17.89
CA MET A 105 -12.45 -3.92 17.06
C MET A 105 -12.79 -5.20 17.85
N VAL A 106 -12.30 -5.33 19.08
CA VAL A 106 -12.59 -6.48 19.95
C VAL A 106 -14.01 -6.39 20.51
N GLU A 107 -14.35 -5.28 21.15
CA GLU A 107 -15.57 -5.17 21.96
C GLU A 107 -16.84 -4.95 21.15
N LEU A 108 -16.75 -4.19 20.05
CA LEU A 108 -17.91 -3.82 19.24
C LEU A 108 -18.09 -4.76 18.04
N LEU A 109 -17.01 -5.09 17.33
CA LEU A 109 -17.11 -5.75 16.02
C LEU A 109 -16.95 -7.27 16.09
N PHE A 110 -15.87 -7.78 16.68
CA PHE A 110 -15.48 -9.20 16.48
C PHE A 110 -15.62 -10.09 17.72
N LYS A 111 -15.83 -9.52 18.92
CA LYS A 111 -15.89 -10.23 20.22
C LYS A 111 -14.66 -11.13 20.49
N THR A 112 -13.58 -10.91 19.75
CA THR A 112 -12.34 -11.68 19.75
C THR A 112 -11.20 -10.75 19.30
N HIS A 113 -9.94 -11.18 19.42
CA HIS A 113 -8.78 -10.43 18.90
C HIS A 113 -8.45 -10.85 17.45
N PRO A 114 -8.98 -10.16 16.42
CA PRO A 114 -8.72 -10.52 15.02
C PRO A 114 -7.26 -10.26 14.63
N ILE A 115 -6.66 -9.20 15.18
CA ILE A 115 -5.27 -8.85 14.96
C ILE A 115 -4.42 -9.55 16.02
N ALA A 116 -3.56 -10.47 15.60
CA ALA A 116 -2.76 -11.32 16.48
C ALA A 116 -1.90 -10.54 17.48
N GLY A 117 -1.28 -9.44 17.05
CA GLY A 117 -0.49 -8.61 17.96
C GLY A 117 -1.33 -7.89 19.03
N ASN A 118 -2.66 -7.87 18.93
CA ASN A 118 -3.54 -7.33 19.98
C ASN A 118 -3.79 -8.33 21.14
N ARG A 119 -3.34 -9.59 21.00
CA ARG A 119 -3.54 -10.65 22.01
C ARG A 119 -2.64 -10.50 23.24
N THR A 120 -1.57 -9.72 23.13
CA THR A 120 -0.59 -9.52 24.22
C THR A 120 -0.46 -8.03 24.53
N LEU A 121 -0.13 -7.72 25.79
CA LEU A 121 0.13 -6.35 26.22
C LEU A 121 1.28 -5.72 25.42
N PHE A 122 2.34 -6.49 25.16
CA PHE A 122 3.49 -6.02 24.39
C PHE A 122 3.10 -5.60 22.97
N GLY A 123 2.34 -6.44 22.27
CA GLY A 123 1.88 -6.10 20.93
C GLY A 123 0.91 -4.91 20.94
N GLN A 124 0.02 -4.78 21.92
CA GLN A 124 -0.82 -3.58 22.10
C GLN A 124 0.00 -2.29 22.23
N ILE A 125 1.06 -2.32 23.05
CA ILE A 125 1.98 -1.19 23.21
C ILE A 125 2.64 -0.83 21.87
N LEU A 126 3.10 -1.82 21.10
CA LEU A 126 3.70 -1.58 19.77
C LEU A 126 2.70 -0.97 18.78
N HIS A 127 1.44 -1.38 18.79
CA HIS A 127 0.41 -0.76 17.95
C HIS A 127 0.15 0.71 18.34
N ILE A 128 0.03 0.98 19.64
CA ILE A 128 -0.14 2.36 20.14
C ILE A 128 1.08 3.21 19.76
N ALA A 129 2.29 2.66 19.86
CA ALA A 129 3.52 3.32 19.41
C ALA A 129 3.51 3.59 17.90
N ALA A 130 3.01 2.67 17.08
CA ALA A 130 2.82 2.88 15.64
C ALA A 130 1.82 4.01 15.34
N GLY A 131 0.72 4.09 16.12
CA GLY A 131 -0.22 5.21 16.07
C GLY A 131 0.43 6.53 16.44
N TYR A 132 1.28 6.51 17.47
CA TYR A 132 2.03 7.67 17.92
C TYR A 132 3.02 8.18 16.85
N ILE A 133 3.74 7.29 16.19
CA ILE A 133 4.63 7.62 15.06
C ILE A 133 3.82 8.21 13.89
N GLY A 134 2.63 7.68 13.61
CA GLY A 134 1.71 8.25 12.63
C GLY A 134 1.31 9.69 12.95
N GLY A 135 0.96 9.95 14.20
CA GLY A 135 0.63 11.29 14.70
C GLY A 135 1.80 12.29 14.61
N LEU A 136 3.00 11.87 14.99
CA LEU A 136 4.21 12.70 14.80
C LEU A 136 4.46 13.00 13.31
N SER A 137 4.29 11.99 12.46
CA SER A 137 4.46 12.13 11.01
C SER A 137 3.46 13.12 10.42
N TYR A 138 2.19 13.05 10.84
CA TYR A 138 1.16 14.00 10.44
C TYR A 138 1.54 15.44 10.80
N PHE A 139 1.95 15.68 12.04
CA PHE A 139 2.36 17.00 12.50
C PHE A 139 3.54 17.56 11.69
N ASN A 140 4.54 16.72 11.39
CA ASN A 140 5.67 17.10 10.57
C ASN A 140 5.27 17.40 9.11
N LEU A 141 4.32 16.63 8.55
CA LEU A 141 3.83 16.83 7.19
C LEU A 141 3.04 18.13 7.07
N ILE A 142 2.14 18.45 7.99
CA ILE A 142 1.31 19.67 7.91
C ILE A 142 2.13 20.97 8.02
N GLN A 143 3.36 20.92 8.53
CA GLN A 143 4.28 22.05 8.53
C GLN A 143 4.93 22.29 7.17
N LYS A 144 5.04 21.26 6.32
CA LYS A 144 5.66 21.39 4.99
C LYS A 144 4.75 22.10 4.01
N ASP A 145 5.38 22.71 3.01
CA ASP A 145 4.65 23.30 1.88
C ASP A 145 3.93 22.23 1.07
N PHE A 146 2.67 22.51 0.76
CA PHE A 146 1.86 21.63 -0.06
C PHE A 146 1.89 22.10 -1.50
N THR A 147 2.71 21.43 -2.29
CA THR A 147 2.96 21.76 -3.69
C THR A 147 2.28 20.75 -4.62
N ILE A 148 2.24 21.06 -5.91
CA ILE A 148 1.78 20.12 -6.95
C ILE A 148 2.58 18.82 -6.90
N LYS A 149 3.88 18.89 -6.62
CA LYS A 149 4.76 17.72 -6.48
C LYS A 149 4.27 16.76 -5.40
N SER A 150 3.71 17.29 -4.30
CA SER A 150 3.11 16.47 -3.24
C SER A 150 1.87 15.71 -3.72
N ILE A 151 1.03 16.34 -4.55
CA ILE A 151 -0.14 15.69 -5.16
C ILE A 151 0.30 14.58 -6.12
N ILE A 152 1.30 14.85 -6.96
CA ILE A 152 1.83 13.87 -7.91
C ILE A 152 2.37 12.64 -7.18
N ARG A 153 3.15 12.82 -6.11
CA ARG A 153 3.63 11.71 -5.28
C ARG A 153 2.48 10.91 -4.68
N PHE A 154 1.48 11.58 -4.13
CA PHE A 154 0.32 10.91 -3.57
C PHE A 154 -0.43 10.07 -4.61
N LEU A 155 -0.74 10.65 -5.78
CA LEU A 155 -1.42 9.94 -6.86
C LEU A 155 -0.58 8.79 -7.42
N ALA A 156 0.74 8.94 -7.50
CA ALA A 156 1.66 7.89 -7.95
C ALA A 156 1.80 6.74 -6.94
N CYS A 157 1.61 6.98 -5.63
CA CYS A 157 1.62 5.92 -4.63
C CYS A 157 0.45 4.94 -4.79
N LEU A 158 -0.71 5.39 -5.29
CA LEU A 158 -1.90 4.54 -5.48
C LEU A 158 -1.63 3.35 -6.44
N PRO A 159 -1.21 3.56 -7.70
CA PRO A 159 -0.86 2.46 -8.59
C PRO A 159 0.36 1.69 -8.11
N LEU A 160 1.36 2.35 -7.47
CA LEU A 160 2.51 1.65 -6.92
C LEU A 160 2.11 0.58 -5.89
N ILE A 161 1.19 0.90 -4.98
CA ILE A 161 0.73 -0.06 -3.95
C ILE A 161 0.03 -1.26 -4.61
N LEU A 162 -0.79 -1.03 -5.63
CA LEU A 162 -1.46 -2.10 -6.38
C LEU A 162 -0.46 -3.00 -7.12
N ILE A 163 0.51 -2.39 -7.81
CA ILE A 163 1.55 -3.13 -8.55
C ILE A 163 2.43 -3.93 -7.59
N LEU A 164 2.81 -3.37 -6.44
CA LEU A 164 3.58 -4.09 -5.43
C LEU A 164 2.78 -5.26 -4.85
N SER A 165 1.48 -5.08 -4.60
CA SER A 165 0.60 -6.17 -4.18
C SER A 165 0.62 -7.33 -5.18
N ILE A 166 0.42 -7.04 -6.47
CA ILE A 166 0.47 -8.05 -7.54
C ILE A 166 1.86 -8.70 -7.63
N THR A 167 2.93 -7.90 -7.52
CA THR A 167 4.31 -8.38 -7.53
C THR A 167 4.55 -9.37 -6.38
N THR A 168 4.07 -9.07 -5.17
CA THR A 168 4.20 -10.00 -4.04
C THR A 168 3.43 -11.30 -4.26
N SER A 169 2.26 -11.26 -4.89
CA SER A 169 1.53 -12.48 -5.26
C SER A 169 2.34 -13.32 -6.24
N TRP A 170 2.94 -12.74 -7.28
CA TRP A 170 3.78 -13.52 -8.21
C TRP A 170 5.04 -14.12 -7.55
N ILE A 171 5.63 -13.46 -6.55
CA ILE A 171 6.81 -13.97 -5.83
C ILE A 171 6.44 -15.12 -4.88
N PHE A 172 5.34 -15.01 -4.15
CA PHE A 172 5.03 -15.90 -3.02
C PHE A 172 3.83 -16.84 -3.22
N ASP A 173 2.97 -16.55 -4.20
CA ASP A 173 1.79 -17.33 -4.55
C ASP A 173 1.43 -17.20 -6.03
N PRO A 174 2.31 -17.69 -6.93
CA PRO A 174 2.13 -17.51 -8.37
C PRO A 174 0.91 -18.25 -8.93
N ALA A 175 0.40 -19.28 -8.26
CA ALA A 175 -0.80 -19.99 -8.68
C ALA A 175 -2.03 -19.07 -8.60
N THR A 176 -2.27 -18.48 -7.42
CA THR A 176 -3.35 -17.50 -7.21
C THR A 176 -3.19 -16.27 -8.11
N ALA A 177 -1.95 -15.80 -8.29
CA ALA A 177 -1.66 -14.69 -9.19
C ALA A 177 -2.05 -15.05 -10.64
N ALA A 178 -1.65 -16.21 -11.13
CA ALA A 178 -1.92 -16.70 -12.48
C ALA A 178 -3.43 -16.88 -12.76
N GLU A 179 -4.20 -17.37 -11.78
CA GLU A 179 -5.66 -17.51 -11.90
C GLU A 179 -6.36 -16.18 -12.20
N SER A 180 -5.87 -15.08 -11.61
CA SER A 180 -6.40 -13.72 -11.85
C SER A 180 -6.20 -13.24 -13.31
N PHE A 181 -5.32 -13.91 -14.07
CA PHE A 181 -5.08 -13.66 -15.49
C PHE A 181 -5.66 -14.77 -16.38
N GLY A 182 -6.46 -15.69 -15.83
CA GLY A 182 -7.12 -16.77 -16.56
C GLY A 182 -6.25 -18.00 -16.84
N PHE A 183 -5.11 -18.14 -16.18
CA PHE A 183 -4.26 -19.33 -16.32
C PHE A 183 -4.69 -20.44 -15.35
N ASN A 184 -4.87 -21.66 -15.87
CA ASN A 184 -4.90 -22.84 -15.02
C ASN A 184 -3.46 -23.27 -14.70
N PHE A 185 -2.90 -22.74 -13.62
CA PHE A 185 -1.49 -22.92 -13.27
C PHE A 185 -1.06 -24.38 -13.12
N SER A 186 -1.99 -25.26 -12.71
CA SER A 186 -1.72 -26.68 -12.51
C SER A 186 -1.50 -27.44 -13.83
N GLU A 187 -2.17 -27.02 -14.91
CA GLU A 187 -2.15 -27.66 -16.23
C GLU A 187 -0.97 -27.21 -17.11
N ILE A 188 -0.28 -26.14 -16.71
CA ILE A 188 0.89 -25.63 -17.43
C ILE A 188 2.10 -26.51 -17.12
N SER A 189 2.89 -26.83 -18.15
CA SER A 189 4.16 -27.56 -18.01
C SER A 189 5.13 -26.86 -17.05
N ASP A 190 6.06 -27.60 -16.43
CA ASP A 190 7.02 -27.02 -15.49
C ASP A 190 7.85 -25.87 -16.09
N LEU A 191 8.28 -26.03 -17.34
CA LEU A 191 8.99 -24.99 -18.09
C LEU A 191 8.09 -23.78 -18.36
N GLY A 192 6.80 -24.02 -18.66
CA GLY A 192 5.82 -22.95 -18.85
C GLY A 192 5.55 -22.18 -17.55
N ARG A 193 5.40 -22.89 -16.43
CA ARG A 193 5.25 -22.27 -15.10
C ARG A 193 6.47 -21.43 -14.74
N ASN A 194 7.68 -21.94 -14.95
CA ASN A 194 8.90 -21.20 -14.69
C ASN A 194 8.96 -19.90 -15.51
N THR A 195 8.69 -20.00 -16.81
CA THR A 195 8.67 -18.85 -17.73
C THR A 195 7.63 -17.83 -17.30
N LEU A 196 6.41 -18.28 -16.97
CA LEU A 196 5.32 -17.41 -16.54
C LEU A 196 5.66 -16.69 -15.24
N ILE A 197 6.15 -17.40 -14.22
CA ILE A 197 6.57 -16.79 -12.95
C ILE A 197 7.66 -15.75 -13.19
N ARG A 198 8.71 -16.12 -13.93
CA ARG A 198 9.84 -15.24 -14.21
C ARG A 198 9.39 -13.97 -14.91
N ASP A 199 8.64 -14.10 -15.99
CA ASP A 199 8.30 -12.99 -16.88
C ASP A 199 7.27 -12.06 -16.22
N MET A 200 6.25 -12.61 -15.57
CA MET A 200 5.25 -11.81 -14.86
C MET A 200 5.85 -11.12 -13.63
N THR A 201 6.68 -11.80 -12.84
CA THR A 201 7.37 -11.18 -11.70
C THR A 201 8.25 -10.03 -12.16
N ALA A 202 9.06 -10.23 -13.21
CA ALA A 202 9.91 -9.19 -13.77
C ALA A 202 9.11 -8.00 -14.30
N PHE A 203 8.00 -8.27 -15.00
CA PHE A 203 7.10 -7.24 -15.53
C PHE A 203 6.54 -6.33 -14.42
N PHE A 204 5.94 -6.90 -13.37
CA PHE A 204 5.35 -6.09 -12.30
C PHE A 204 6.42 -5.42 -11.43
N MET A 205 7.52 -6.13 -11.13
CA MET A 205 8.62 -5.57 -10.34
C MET A 205 9.29 -4.38 -11.05
N ALA A 206 9.54 -4.47 -12.36
CA ALA A 206 10.11 -3.36 -13.12
C ALA A 206 9.20 -2.12 -13.09
N ASN A 207 7.89 -2.32 -13.28
CA ASN A 207 6.92 -1.23 -13.17
C ASN A 207 6.88 -0.61 -11.77
N ALA A 208 6.94 -1.43 -10.71
CA ALA A 208 7.03 -0.92 -9.34
C ALA A 208 8.29 -0.07 -9.12
N ILE A 209 9.44 -0.52 -9.62
CA ILE A 209 10.71 0.23 -9.56
C ILE A 209 10.58 1.57 -10.30
N PHE A 210 10.01 1.59 -11.50
CA PHE A 210 9.80 2.84 -12.25
C PHE A 210 8.89 3.81 -11.50
N TYR A 211 7.79 3.34 -10.90
CA TYR A 211 6.96 4.19 -10.06
C TYR A 211 7.71 4.73 -8.84
N LEU A 212 8.48 3.90 -8.14
CA LEU A 212 9.32 4.33 -7.01
C LEU A 212 10.33 5.41 -7.43
N LEU A 213 11.05 5.18 -8.52
CA LEU A 213 12.01 6.15 -9.07
C LEU A 213 11.31 7.45 -9.48
N GLY A 214 10.13 7.36 -10.12
CA GLY A 214 9.30 8.51 -10.47
C GLY A 214 8.85 9.33 -9.25
N ILE A 215 8.43 8.67 -8.16
CA ILE A 215 8.02 9.32 -6.91
C ILE A 215 9.20 10.03 -6.24
N ILE A 216 10.36 9.37 -6.16
CA ILE A 216 11.56 9.89 -5.50
C ILE A 216 12.14 11.05 -6.30
N THR A 217 12.44 10.82 -7.58
CA THR A 217 13.17 11.76 -8.44
C THR A 217 12.29 12.84 -9.06
N LEU A 218 10.97 12.61 -9.14
CA LEU A 218 10.02 13.45 -9.89
C LEU A 218 10.41 13.64 -11.37
N ASN A 219 11.16 12.68 -11.93
CA ASN A 219 11.52 12.68 -13.34
C ASN A 219 10.38 12.02 -14.16
N PRO A 220 9.77 12.71 -15.14
CA PRO A 220 8.67 12.18 -15.95
C PRO A 220 9.05 10.92 -16.74
N THR A 221 10.33 10.74 -17.08
CA THR A 221 10.81 9.59 -17.87
C THR A 221 10.46 8.25 -17.23
N TRP A 222 10.47 8.16 -15.89
CA TRP A 222 10.12 6.92 -15.19
C TRP A 222 8.64 6.56 -15.34
N PHE A 223 7.76 7.55 -15.29
CA PHE A 223 6.33 7.33 -15.53
C PHE A 223 6.06 6.99 -17.00
N PHE A 224 6.77 7.62 -17.94
CA PHE A 224 6.68 7.25 -19.35
C PHE A 224 7.20 5.83 -19.62
N ALA A 225 8.27 5.39 -18.95
CA ALA A 225 8.76 4.02 -19.07
C ALA A 225 7.70 2.99 -18.64
N SER A 226 7.08 3.18 -17.47
CA SER A 226 5.98 2.31 -17.03
C SER A 226 4.76 2.39 -17.96
N GLY A 227 4.40 3.61 -18.40
CA GLY A 227 3.30 3.83 -19.33
C GLY A 227 3.48 3.08 -20.66
N THR A 228 4.70 3.08 -21.21
CA THR A 228 5.02 2.35 -22.44
C THR A 228 4.87 0.84 -22.28
N ILE A 229 5.27 0.27 -21.13
CA ILE A 229 5.11 -1.16 -20.85
C ILE A 229 3.63 -1.54 -20.80
N TYR A 230 2.82 -0.83 -20.00
CA TYR A 230 1.39 -1.11 -19.91
C TYR A 230 0.64 -0.82 -21.22
N ALA A 231 1.05 0.19 -21.98
CA ALA A 231 0.47 0.48 -23.30
C ALA A 231 0.76 -0.65 -24.29
N SER A 232 1.97 -1.21 -24.24
CA SER A 232 2.34 -2.34 -25.08
C SER A 232 1.51 -3.56 -24.71
N ALA A 233 1.37 -3.87 -23.41
CA ALA A 233 0.51 -4.95 -22.93
C ALA A 233 -0.94 -4.77 -23.41
N PHE A 234 -1.52 -3.58 -23.23
CA PHE A 234 -2.87 -3.23 -23.69
C PHE A 234 -3.04 -3.44 -25.20
N VAL A 235 -2.09 -2.96 -26.02
CA VAL A 235 -2.14 -3.12 -27.48
C VAL A 235 -2.02 -4.59 -27.89
N PHE A 236 -1.13 -5.35 -27.28
CA PHE A 236 -0.97 -6.77 -27.60
C PHE A 236 -2.14 -7.63 -27.10
N ASN A 237 -2.81 -7.21 -26.03
CA ASN A 237 -4.06 -7.83 -25.59
C ASN A 237 -5.18 -7.61 -26.62
N LEU A 238 -5.35 -6.38 -27.13
CA LEU A 238 -6.26 -6.11 -28.25
C LEU A 238 -5.88 -6.87 -29.52
N MET A 239 -4.59 -7.03 -29.78
CA MET A 239 -4.10 -7.82 -30.92
C MET A 239 -4.48 -9.31 -30.75
N ALA A 240 -4.32 -9.88 -29.56
CA ALA A 240 -4.70 -11.27 -29.25
C ALA A 240 -6.19 -11.53 -29.56
N ILE A 241 -7.05 -10.60 -29.13
CA ILE A 241 -8.50 -10.71 -29.36
C ILE A 241 -8.82 -10.64 -30.85
N ASN A 242 -8.33 -9.60 -31.55
CA ASN A 242 -8.76 -9.31 -32.91
C ASN A 242 -8.10 -10.19 -33.98
N PHE A 243 -6.86 -10.64 -33.77
CA PHE A 243 -6.09 -11.39 -34.76
C PHE A 243 -5.94 -12.88 -34.44
N TYR A 244 -6.01 -13.25 -33.16
CA TYR A 244 -5.84 -14.65 -32.72
C TYR A 244 -7.11 -15.25 -32.12
N GLY A 245 -8.23 -14.51 -32.12
CA GLY A 245 -9.55 -15.01 -31.73
C GLY A 245 -9.68 -15.37 -30.24
N THR A 246 -8.84 -14.80 -29.38
CA THR A 246 -8.91 -15.05 -27.93
C THR A 246 -10.06 -14.30 -27.28
N SER A 247 -10.56 -14.80 -26.15
CA SER A 247 -11.47 -14.03 -25.31
C SER A 247 -10.76 -12.84 -24.67
N GLN A 248 -11.55 -11.84 -24.24
CA GLN A 248 -11.02 -10.70 -23.48
C GLN A 248 -10.49 -11.16 -22.11
N ASN A 249 -9.27 -10.76 -21.78
CA ASN A 249 -8.70 -10.93 -20.44
C ASN A 249 -9.14 -9.77 -19.53
N GLU A 250 -9.50 -10.06 -18.27
CA GLU A 250 -9.86 -9.04 -17.29
C GLU A 250 -8.72 -8.02 -17.05
N ALA A 251 -7.47 -8.45 -17.26
CA ALA A 251 -6.28 -7.61 -17.19
C ALA A 251 -6.33 -6.40 -18.15
N LEU A 252 -7.08 -6.47 -19.26
CA LEU A 252 -7.17 -5.40 -20.26
C LEU A 252 -7.56 -4.05 -19.64
N ILE A 253 -8.49 -4.07 -18.68
CA ILE A 253 -8.97 -2.85 -17.99
C ILE A 253 -7.85 -2.28 -17.12
N ALA A 254 -7.15 -3.13 -16.37
CA ALA A 254 -6.04 -2.72 -15.54
C ALA A 254 -4.89 -2.14 -16.38
N GLU A 255 -4.55 -2.78 -17.50
CA GLU A 255 -3.54 -2.31 -18.46
C GLU A 255 -3.88 -0.91 -19.00
N ALA A 256 -5.14 -0.68 -19.36
CA ALA A 256 -5.60 0.65 -19.80
C ALA A 256 -5.46 1.69 -18.68
N ILE A 257 -5.94 1.37 -17.47
CA ILE A 257 -5.86 2.28 -16.31
C ILE A 257 -4.41 2.65 -16.01
N PHE A 258 -3.51 1.67 -15.88
CA PHE A 258 -2.10 1.93 -15.59
C PHE A 258 -1.43 2.70 -16.72
N THR A 259 -1.79 2.45 -17.98
CA THR A 259 -1.29 3.23 -19.13
C THR A 259 -1.64 4.71 -19.00
N PHE A 260 -2.92 5.03 -18.84
CA PHE A 260 -3.38 6.41 -18.78
C PHE A 260 -2.90 7.12 -17.51
N CYS A 261 -2.87 6.42 -16.37
CA CYS A 261 -2.33 6.96 -15.12
C CYS A 261 -0.83 7.30 -15.26
N SER A 262 -0.03 6.36 -15.78
CA SER A 262 1.42 6.54 -15.96
C SER A 262 1.72 7.70 -16.91
N PHE A 263 1.11 7.71 -18.11
CA PHE A 263 1.30 8.82 -19.05
C PHE A 263 0.77 10.13 -18.49
N GLY A 264 -0.39 10.14 -17.84
CA GLY A 264 -0.96 11.33 -17.21
C GLY A 264 -0.03 11.96 -16.17
N LEU A 265 0.55 11.15 -15.28
CA LEU A 265 1.53 11.59 -14.29
C LEU A 265 2.82 12.12 -14.96
N GLY A 266 3.32 11.40 -15.96
CA GLY A 266 4.50 11.81 -16.74
C GLY A 266 4.29 13.14 -17.46
N PHE A 267 3.16 13.31 -18.17
CA PHE A 267 2.83 14.56 -18.86
C PHE A 267 2.63 15.72 -17.88
N TRP A 268 2.00 15.46 -16.73
CA TRP A 268 1.79 16.49 -15.72
C TRP A 268 3.11 17.02 -15.16
N LEU A 269 4.08 16.13 -14.92
CA LEU A 269 5.44 16.51 -14.54
C LEU A 269 6.19 17.21 -15.67
N PHE A 270 6.16 16.66 -16.89
CA PHE A 270 6.87 17.19 -18.04
C PHE A 270 6.49 18.65 -18.34
N ARG A 271 5.19 18.95 -18.41
CA ARG A 271 4.68 20.31 -18.67
C ARG A 271 5.08 21.33 -17.59
N ARG A 272 5.43 20.87 -16.38
CA ARG A 272 5.82 21.72 -15.26
C ARG A 272 7.34 21.86 -15.11
N GLY A 273 8.12 21.02 -15.78
CA GLY A 273 9.58 21.14 -15.84
C GLY A 273 10.08 22.06 -16.97
N THR A 274 9.21 22.40 -17.93
CA THR A 274 9.49 23.25 -19.08
C THR A 274 8.99 24.70 -18.92
N VAL A 275 8.54 25.08 -17.72
CA VAL A 275 8.13 26.45 -17.34
C VAL A 275 8.97 26.92 -16.17
#